data_AF-A0A817ST48-F1
#
_entry.id   AF-A0A817ST48-F1
#
_cell.length_a   1.000
_cell.length_b   1.000
_cell.length_c   1.000
_cell.angle_alpha   90.00
_cell.angle_beta   90.00
_cell.angle_gamma   90.00
#
_symmetry.space_group_name_H-M   'P 1'
#
loop_
_entity.id
_entity.type
_entity.pdbx_description
1 polymer ?
#
loop_
_entity_poly.entity_id
_entity_poly.type
_entity_poly.pdbx_seq_one_letter_code
_entity_poly.pdbx_strand_id
1 'polypeptide(L)'
;MAHIAQPLLIRQIILYIKGQSGLPVYVGYLFAVGLCISAILQAIIHQQILFRNSRMGMRVRNALSSAIYRHLLTINTAALHKTTAAQMVNLVANDAGKFEELSIFVHTLVLALLEALGTFALVW
;
A
#
# COMPACT_ATOMS: atom_id res chain seq x y z
N MET A 1 -6.27 2.20 -10.94
CA MET A 1 -7.56 2.65 -11.54
C MET A 1 -7.80 4.15 -11.38
N ALA A 2 -7.86 4.70 -10.16
CA ALA A 2 -8.04 6.15 -9.97
C ALA A 2 -6.93 7.01 -10.60
N HIS A 3 -5.66 6.57 -10.48
CA HIS A 3 -4.51 7.21 -11.13
C HIS A 3 -4.57 7.21 -12.67
N ILE A 4 -5.34 6.30 -13.27
CA ILE A 4 -5.52 6.21 -14.73
C ILE A 4 -6.78 6.99 -15.15
N ALA A 5 -7.82 6.99 -14.33
CA ALA A 5 -9.07 7.70 -14.59
C ALA A 5 -8.93 9.22 -14.48
N GLN A 6 -8.13 9.74 -13.54
CA GLN A 6 -7.89 11.17 -13.36
C GLN A 6 -7.32 11.87 -14.60
N PRO A 7 -6.23 11.41 -15.24
CA PRO A 7 -5.71 12.05 -16.45
C PRO A 7 -6.70 12.02 -17.62
N LEU A 8 -7.55 10.99 -17.72
CA LEU A 8 -8.62 10.92 -18.72
C LEU A 8 -9.72 11.96 -18.45
N LEU A 9 -10.14 12.12 -17.18
CA LEU A 9 -11.12 13.15 -16.80
C LEU A 9 -10.56 14.57 -17.03
N ILE A 10 -9.29 14.81 -16.69
CA ILE A 10 -8.61 16.08 -16.96
C ILE A 10 -8.55 16.34 -18.47
N ARG A 11 -8.23 15.32 -19.29
CA ARG A 11 -8.25 15.45 -20.75
C ARG A 11 -9.62 15.90 -21.25
N GLN A 12 -10.71 15.34 -20.75
CA GLN A 12 -12.06 15.75 -21.13
C GLN A 12 -12.38 17.20 -20.69
N ILE A 13 -11.96 17.61 -19.50
CA ILE A 13 -12.10 18.99 -19.03
C ILE A 13 -11.33 19.97 -19.93
N ILE A 14 -10.11 19.63 -20.34
CA ILE A 14 -9.32 20.48 -21.25
C ILE A 14 -9.99 20.59 -22.62
N LEU A 15 -10.52 19.49 -23.17
CA LEU A 15 -11.24 19.49 -24.45
C LEU A 15 -12.53 20.32 -24.38
N TYR A 16 -13.22 20.26 -23.24
CA TYR A 16 -14.39 21.10 -22.93
C TYR A 16 -14.03 22.59 -22.90
N ILE A 17 -12.97 22.98 -22.18
CA ILE A 17 -12.52 24.37 -22.07
C ILE A 17 -12.06 24.93 -23.43
N LYS A 18 -11.45 24.10 -24.28
CA LYS A 18 -11.04 24.48 -25.64
C LYS A 18 -12.21 24.73 -26.60
N GLY A 19 -13.47 24.58 -26.15
CA GLY A 19 -14.66 24.84 -26.96
C GLY A 19 -14.91 23.81 -28.07
N GLN A 20 -14.15 22.71 -28.09
CA GLN A 20 -14.22 21.71 -29.16
C GLN A 20 -15.48 20.82 -29.06
N SER A 21 -16.18 20.83 -27.93
CA SER A 21 -17.24 19.87 -27.64
C SER A 21 -18.65 20.37 -27.94
N GLY A 22 -18.87 21.70 -28.05
CA GLY A 22 -20.22 22.28 -28.13
C GLY A 22 -21.15 21.91 -26.96
N LEU A 23 -20.58 21.45 -25.84
CA LEU A 23 -21.32 20.90 -24.71
C LEU A 23 -21.86 22.00 -23.78
N PRO A 24 -23.01 21.79 -23.12
CA PRO A 24 -23.57 22.74 -22.16
C PRO A 24 -22.71 22.90 -20.89
N VAL A 25 -22.86 24.04 -20.22
CA VAL A 25 -22.07 24.41 -19.01
C VAL A 25 -22.18 23.40 -17.86
N TYR A 26 -23.35 22.80 -17.67
CA TYR A 26 -23.56 21.81 -16.60
C TYR A 26 -22.67 20.56 -16.76
N VAL A 27 -22.27 20.22 -17.99
CA VAL A 27 -21.42 19.05 -18.26
C VAL A 27 -19.99 19.30 -17.75
N GLY A 28 -19.48 20.52 -17.89
CA GLY A 28 -18.19 20.92 -17.33
C GLY A 28 -18.17 20.80 -15.79
N TYR A 29 -19.24 21.26 -15.13
CA TYR A 29 -19.39 21.08 -13.67
C TYR A 29 -19.44 19.61 -13.27
N LEU A 30 -20.10 18.75 -14.04
CA LEU A 30 -20.18 17.32 -13.77
C LEU A 30 -18.79 16.65 -13.83
N PHE A 31 -17.95 17.01 -14.80
CA PHE A 31 -16.58 16.50 -14.87
C PHE A 31 -15.72 16.96 -13.69
N ALA A 32 -15.85 18.23 -13.28
CA ALA A 32 -15.11 18.77 -12.12
C ALA A 32 -15.52 18.06 -10.82
N VAL A 33 -16.82 17.89 -10.58
CA VAL A 33 -17.34 17.15 -9.41
C VAL A 33 -16.89 15.69 -9.44
N GLY A 34 -16.97 15.03 -10.60
CA GLY A 34 -16.49 13.67 -10.78
C GLY A 34 -15.00 13.52 -10.45
N LEU A 35 -14.18 14.48 -10.84
CA LEU A 35 -12.75 14.51 -10.51
C LEU A 35 -12.53 14.65 -9.00
N CYS A 36 -13.22 15.57 -8.33
CA CYS A 36 -13.14 15.74 -6.88
C CYS A 36 -13.54 14.46 -6.12
N ILE A 37 -14.67 13.85 -6.50
CA ILE A 37 -15.12 12.59 -5.90
C ILE A 37 -14.09 11.48 -6.13
N SER A 38 -13.52 11.39 -7.34
CA SER A 38 -12.49 10.39 -7.65
C SER A 38 -11.26 10.54 -6.77
N ALA A 39 -10.82 11.78 -6.49
CA ALA A 39 -9.68 12.07 -5.64
C ALA A 39 -9.95 11.72 -4.17
N ILE A 40 -11.14 12.06 -3.66
CA ILE A 40 -11.55 11.73 -2.29
C ILE A 40 -11.61 10.22 -2.09
N LEU A 41 -12.28 9.51 -3.02
CA LEU A 41 -12.36 8.05 -2.97
C LEU A 41 -10.98 7.40 -3.02
N GLN A 42 -10.09 7.90 -3.88
CA GLN A 42 -8.71 7.42 -3.94
C GLN A 42 -7.97 7.62 -2.61
N ALA A 43 -8.08 8.80 -2.00
CA ALA A 43 -7.43 9.07 -0.71
C ALA A 43 -7.94 8.13 0.39
N ILE A 44 -9.25 7.91 0.47
CA ILE A 44 -9.87 6.99 1.44
C ILE A 44 -9.38 5.57 1.20
N ILE A 45 -9.46 5.07 -0.04
CA ILE A 45 -9.02 3.70 -0.39
C ILE A 45 -7.54 3.51 -0.06
N HIS A 46 -6.69 4.48 -0.42
CA HIS A 46 -5.27 4.42 -0.14
C HIS A 46 -4.99 4.32 1.37
N GLN A 47 -5.65 5.17 2.16
CA GLN A 47 -5.49 5.16 3.62
C GLN A 47 -5.99 3.84 4.24
N GLN A 48 -7.10 3.28 3.74
CA GLN A 48 -7.60 1.98 4.21
C GLN A 48 -6.64 0.83 3.88
N ILE A 49 -6.03 0.84 2.70
CA ILE A 49 -5.03 -0.17 2.30
C ILE A 49 -3.79 -0.06 3.19
N LEU A 50 -3.26 1.15 3.40
CA LEU A 50 -2.13 1.38 4.31
C LEU A 50 -2.44 0.88 5.71
N PHE A 51 -3.58 1.29 6.27
CA PHE A 51 -4.00 0.86 7.61
C PHE A 51 -4.12 -0.67 7.72
N ARG A 52 -4.70 -1.33 6.71
CA ARG A 52 -4.82 -2.80 6.70
C ARG A 52 -3.45 -3.47 6.62
N ASN A 53 -2.56 -2.98 5.77
CA ASN A 53 -1.21 -3.53 5.63
C ASN A 53 -0.39 -3.35 6.92
N SER A 54 -0.42 -2.17 7.54
CA SER A 54 0.22 -1.93 8.84
C SER A 54 -0.35 -2.84 9.93
N ARG A 55 -1.67 -3.05 9.94
CA ARG A 55 -2.30 -3.97 10.90
C ARG A 55 -1.87 -5.42 10.69
N MET A 56 -1.65 -5.85 9.45
CA MET A 56 -1.09 -7.17 9.15
C MET A 56 0.38 -7.26 9.62
N GLY A 57 1.19 -6.24 9.36
CA GLY A 57 2.58 -6.17 9.83
C GLY A 57 2.70 -6.31 11.34
N MET A 58 1.88 -5.57 12.11
CA MET A 58 1.82 -5.68 13.57
C MET A 58 1.46 -7.11 14.05
N ARG A 59 0.53 -7.78 13.37
CA ARG A 59 0.14 -9.17 13.71
C ARG A 59 1.30 -10.14 13.47
N VAL A 60 2.01 -10.00 12.35
CA VAL A 60 3.18 -10.83 12.02
C VAL A 60 4.27 -10.64 13.07
N ARG A 61 4.59 -9.40 13.43
CA ARG A 61 5.54 -9.07 14.48
C ARG A 61 5.15 -9.73 15.81
N ASN A 62 3.91 -9.56 16.25
CA ASN A 62 3.45 -10.16 17.52
C ASN A 62 3.51 -11.68 17.51
N ALA A 63 3.14 -12.32 16.38
CA ALA A 63 3.22 -13.78 16.24
C ALA A 63 4.67 -14.27 16.27
N LEU A 64 5.59 -13.60 15.57
CA LEU A 64 7.02 -13.92 15.57
C LEU A 64 7.63 -13.76 16.97
N SER A 65 7.37 -12.65 17.64
CA SER A 65 7.84 -12.42 19.02
C SER A 65 7.32 -13.49 19.98
N SER A 66 6.03 -13.87 19.87
CA SER A 66 5.44 -14.91 20.71
C SER A 66 6.05 -16.30 20.45
N ALA A 67 6.19 -16.68 19.18
CA ALA A 67 6.77 -17.97 18.79
C ALA A 67 8.22 -18.11 19.28
N ILE A 68 9.01 -17.05 19.15
CA ILE A 68 10.41 -17.06 19.55
C ILE A 68 10.54 -17.07 21.07
N TYR A 69 9.72 -16.32 21.79
CA TYR A 69 9.70 -16.37 23.25
C TYR A 69 9.35 -17.77 23.77
N ARG A 70 8.36 -18.44 23.17
CA ARG A 70 8.04 -19.85 23.48
C ARG A 70 9.22 -20.78 23.20
N HIS A 71 9.89 -20.60 22.07
CA HIS A 71 11.04 -21.42 21.70
C HIS A 71 12.21 -21.23 22.70
N LEU A 72 12.49 -19.99 23.11
CA LEU A 72 13.51 -19.66 24.11
C LEU A 72 13.25 -20.33 25.46
N LEU A 73 12.00 -20.43 25.90
CA LEU A 73 11.63 -21.10 27.14
C LEU A 73 11.76 -22.64 27.09
N THR A 74 11.88 -23.23 25.90
CA THR A 74 11.90 -24.70 25.72
C THR A 74 13.32 -25.23 25.40
N ILE A 75 14.27 -24.36 25.08
CA ILE A 75 15.65 -24.75 24.74
C ILE A 75 16.46 -25.12 25.99
N ASN A 76 17.24 -26.20 25.90
CA ASN A 76 18.20 -26.61 26.93
C ASN A 76 19.41 -25.67 27.01
N THR A 77 19.98 -25.49 28.22
CA THR A 77 21.09 -24.57 28.53
C THR A 77 22.33 -24.75 27.65
N ALA A 78 22.62 -25.97 27.19
CA ALA A 78 23.73 -26.26 26.27
C ALA A 78 23.57 -25.63 24.87
N ALA A 79 22.33 -25.54 24.36
CA ALA A 79 22.03 -24.89 23.08
C ALA A 79 21.94 -23.36 23.24
N LEU A 80 21.48 -22.88 24.40
CA LEU A 80 21.53 -21.48 24.83
C LEU A 80 22.96 -20.92 24.92
N HIS A 81 23.96 -21.77 25.16
CA HIS A 81 25.37 -21.38 25.21
C HIS A 81 25.99 -21.17 23.82
N LYS A 82 25.40 -21.73 22.75
CA LYS A 82 25.82 -21.53 21.34
C LYS A 82 25.19 -20.26 20.72
N THR A 83 24.00 -19.89 21.17
CA THR A 83 23.32 -18.66 20.73
C THR A 83 22.68 -18.05 21.96
N THR A 84 23.24 -16.94 22.45
CA THR A 84 22.76 -16.35 23.70
C THR A 84 21.31 -15.88 23.54
N ALA A 85 20.46 -16.10 24.55
CA ALA A 85 19.07 -15.60 24.52
C ALA A 85 19.00 -14.11 24.16
N ALA A 86 19.97 -13.32 24.62
CA ALA A 86 20.12 -11.92 24.28
C ALA A 86 20.29 -11.67 22.77
N GLN A 87 21.09 -12.49 22.08
CA GLN A 87 21.25 -12.40 20.62
C GLN A 87 19.96 -12.73 19.87
N MET A 88 19.21 -13.75 20.31
CA MET A 88 17.91 -14.07 19.70
C MET A 88 16.87 -12.97 19.95
N VAL A 89 16.79 -12.44 21.17
CA VAL A 89 15.87 -11.32 21.47
C VAL A 89 16.24 -10.06 20.67
N ASN A 90 17.54 -9.78 20.52
CA ASN A 90 18.02 -8.68 19.68
C ASN A 90 17.70 -8.89 18.19
N LEU A 91 17.85 -10.12 17.70
CA LEU A 91 17.45 -10.49 16.33
C LEU A 91 15.95 -10.24 16.13
N VAL A 92 15.09 -10.66 17.07
CA VAL A 92 13.64 -10.42 16.99
C VAL A 92 13.32 -8.93 17.05
N ALA A 93 13.92 -8.20 17.96
CA ALA A 93 13.69 -6.77 18.11
C ALA A 93 14.04 -6.00 16.83
N ASN A 94 15.13 -6.38 16.18
CA ASN A 94 15.61 -5.74 14.96
C ASN A 94 14.89 -6.22 13.69
N ASP A 95 14.65 -7.52 13.56
CA ASP A 95 14.16 -8.11 12.31
C ASP A 95 12.63 -8.10 12.24
N ALA A 96 11.91 -8.24 13.37
CA ALA A 96 10.45 -8.18 13.36
C ALA A 96 9.92 -6.79 12.96
N GLY A 97 10.65 -5.72 13.29
CA GLY A 97 10.35 -4.36 12.81
C GLY A 97 10.54 -4.24 11.30
N LYS A 98 11.57 -4.88 10.75
CA LYS A 98 11.79 -4.91 9.29
C LYS A 98 10.70 -5.71 8.56
N PHE A 99 10.20 -6.80 9.14
CA PHE A 99 9.07 -7.54 8.56
C PHE A 99 7.78 -6.72 8.52
N GLU A 100 7.54 -5.90 9.55
CA GLU A 100 6.42 -4.97 9.60
C GLU A 100 6.51 -3.93 8.46
N GLU A 101 7.70 -3.37 8.23
CA GLU A 101 7.97 -2.42 7.15
C GLU A 101 7.86 -3.07 5.76
N LEU A 102 8.47 -4.24 5.57
CA LEU A 102 8.39 -5.01 4.32
C LEU A 102 6.96 -5.41 3.97
N SER A 103 6.13 -5.73 4.97
CA SER A 103 4.72 -6.12 4.75
C SER A 103 3.91 -5.02 4.06
N ILE A 104 4.30 -3.74 4.19
CA ILE A 104 3.66 -2.62 3.50
C ILE A 104 4.05 -2.60 2.00
N PHE A 105 5.30 -2.98 1.70
CA PHE A 105 5.85 -2.91 0.35
C PHE A 105 5.47 -4.10 -0.54
N VAL A 106 5.31 -5.31 0.02
CA VAL A 106 5.01 -6.52 -0.79
C VAL A 106 3.72 -6.35 -1.61
N HIS A 107 2.65 -5.87 -0.97
CA HIS A 107 1.39 -5.65 -1.69
C HIS A 107 1.50 -4.50 -2.69
N THR A 108 2.22 -3.45 -2.32
CA THR A 108 2.46 -2.26 -3.16
C THR A 108 3.27 -2.60 -4.40
N LEU A 109 4.26 -3.50 -4.31
CA LEU A 109 5.10 -3.92 -5.43
C LEU A 109 4.30 -4.63 -6.52
N VAL A 110 3.43 -5.57 -6.14
CA VAL A 110 2.56 -6.28 -7.10
C VAL A 110 1.56 -5.31 -7.75
N LEU A 111 0.97 -4.43 -6.95
CA LEU A 111 0.04 -3.41 -7.46
C LEU A 111 0.72 -2.43 -8.42
N ALA A 112 1.95 -2.01 -8.11
CA ALA A 112 2.73 -1.12 -8.96
C ALA A 112 3.09 -1.76 -10.30
N LEU A 113 3.43 -3.06 -10.32
CA LEU A 113 3.67 -3.80 -11.56
C LEU A 113 2.41 -3.88 -12.43
N LEU A 114 1.26 -4.18 -11.81
CA LEU A 114 -0.03 -4.20 -12.51
C LEU A 114 -0.39 -2.81 -13.07
N GLU A 115 -0.17 -1.76 -12.28
CA GLU A 115 -0.42 -0.38 -12.68
C GLU A 115 0.46 0.05 -13.85
N ALA A 116 1.75 -0.27 -13.82
CA ALA A 116 2.68 -0.01 -14.91
C ALA A 116 2.22 -0.68 -16.21
N LEU A 117 1.82 -1.96 -16.17
CA LEU A 117 1.30 -2.65 -17.34
C LEU A 117 0.05 -1.95 -17.90
N GLY A 118 -0.85 -1.52 -17.03
CA GLY A 118 -2.07 -0.81 -17.42
C GLY A 118 -1.80 0.56 -18.07
N THR A 119 -0.82 1.32 -17.57
CA THR A 119 -0.46 2.62 -18.16
C THR A 119 0.27 2.45 -19.49
N PHE A 120 1.19 1.49 -19.60
CA PHE A 120 1.85 1.16 -20.86
C PHE A 120 0.84 0.76 -21.94
N ALA A 121 -0.14 -0.09 -21.61
CA ALA A 121 -1.18 -0.52 -22.55
C ALA A 121 -2.14 0.61 -22.97
N LEU A 122 -2.26 1.68 -22.20
CA LEU A 122 -3.14 2.81 -22.52
C LEU A 122 -2.43 3.86 -23.38
N VAL A 123 -1.10 3.94 -23.31
CA VAL A 123 -0.26 4.88 -24.06
C VAL A 123 0.08 4.36 -25.46
N TRP A 124 0.18 3.03 -25.64
CA TRP A 124 0.53 2.37 -26.90
C TRP A 124 -0.71 1.96 -27.69
#